data_AF-A0A5D6Y6R7-F1
#
_entry.id   AF-A0A5D6Y6R7-F1
#
_cell.length_a   1.000
_cell.length_b   1.000
_cell.length_c   1.000
_cell.angle_alpha   90.00
_cell.angle_beta   90.00
_cell.angle_gamma   90.00
#
_symmetry.space_group_name_H-M   'P 1'
#
loop_
_entity.id
_entity.type
_entity.pdbx_description
1 polymer ?
#
loop_
_entity_poly.entity_id
_entity_poly.type
_entity_poly.pdbx_seq_one_letter_code
_entity_poly.pdbx_strand_id
1 'polypeptide(L)'
;MGTRTKAAAFSFEEFYRAFGKSVAADAAGERVVSVEGVETPPKILPAATRRHSHESQSEGGGVAAIAPGASALDAPLPTHLAALAALQEADGSWKFSREFEYVINGVAPAPTDGISSTTWATCVCISIWRQSPACFAQLEASYSKAMLHCDDNVLRRVQSLVDFEALQNIRMYDDEEARAMRERAAKEVAARRALEDAEYQRLTREREEIELICELSVENARRLSIRTQSVFVKGLRSEVRDAFRSSASAASLSSSGFQVGEVVESCWRRLSRTAHACKQNEWHPCTVTAVKVESRSAHVQFANGDLERERNVPFSYLRRRPDDERAAREAASCSHKYTSAILFKERFHAFDGFHDVLVALMRGTTGALERIGAWKKYSASLRSSRKTTCEQHAFVWNGSNFVLTLSRSLDFLASNRELVEWYGDEFPLEMNPFMLSKSLVDRAEDMGLLRLHKNDSDEVAAMPTWWPEAHYDDELLARIARAETFVIREMVAAGVFAPSESR
;
A
#
# COMPACT_ATOMS: atom_id res chain seq x y z
N MET A 1 -1.59 -42.95 -53.74
CA MET A 1 -1.52 -42.90 -52.27
C MET A 1 -0.32 -42.05 -51.88
N GLY A 2 -0.55 -40.80 -51.46
CA GLY A 2 0.51 -39.90 -50.99
C GLY A 2 0.57 -39.91 -49.46
N THR A 3 1.72 -40.25 -48.90
CA THR A 3 1.96 -40.27 -47.45
C THR A 3 2.12 -38.84 -46.94
N ARG A 4 1.21 -38.40 -46.06
CA ARG A 4 1.35 -37.18 -45.27
C ARG A 4 2.42 -37.40 -44.19
N THR A 5 3.53 -36.68 -44.28
CA THR A 5 4.52 -36.56 -43.21
C THR A 5 3.92 -35.76 -42.04
N LYS A 6 3.92 -36.33 -40.83
CA LYS A 6 3.55 -35.63 -39.60
C LYS A 6 4.65 -34.61 -39.26
N ALA A 7 4.28 -33.35 -39.06
CA ALA A 7 5.19 -32.33 -38.56
C ALA A 7 5.65 -32.70 -37.13
N ALA A 8 6.96 -32.62 -36.88
CA ALA A 8 7.53 -32.89 -35.57
C ALA A 8 7.01 -31.89 -34.53
N ALA A 9 6.68 -32.38 -33.33
CA ALA A 9 6.23 -31.54 -32.22
C ALA A 9 7.39 -30.65 -31.76
N PHE A 10 7.13 -29.36 -31.62
CA PHE A 10 8.08 -28.37 -31.10
C PHE A 10 8.38 -28.66 -29.62
N SER A 11 9.67 -28.78 -29.26
CA SER A 11 10.14 -28.98 -27.89
C SER A 11 10.79 -27.70 -27.36
N PHE A 12 10.28 -27.19 -26.23
CA PHE A 12 10.88 -26.04 -25.55
C PHE A 12 12.28 -26.34 -25.01
N GLU A 13 12.58 -27.59 -24.68
CA GLU A 13 13.88 -28.01 -24.17
C GLU A 13 14.96 -27.91 -25.27
N GLU A 14 14.61 -28.25 -26.51
CA GLU A 14 15.50 -28.05 -27.67
C GLU A 14 15.68 -26.56 -27.99
N PHE A 15 14.63 -25.75 -27.83
CA PHE A 15 14.70 -24.31 -28.01
C PHE A 15 15.61 -23.65 -26.97
N TYR A 16 15.43 -23.93 -25.67
CA TYR A 16 16.28 -23.36 -24.61
C TYR A 16 17.73 -23.84 -24.71
N ARG A 17 17.95 -25.10 -25.13
CA ARG A 17 19.31 -25.62 -25.38
C ARG A 17 19.96 -24.95 -26.60
N ALA A 18 19.20 -24.61 -27.65
CA ALA A 18 19.71 -23.85 -28.79
C ALA A 18 19.94 -22.36 -28.44
N PHE A 19 19.03 -21.77 -27.67
CA PHE A 19 19.10 -20.39 -27.18
C PHE A 19 20.30 -20.19 -26.25
N GLY A 20 20.50 -21.07 -25.28
CA GLY A 20 21.66 -21.02 -24.38
C GLY A 20 23.00 -21.17 -25.10
N LYS A 21 23.05 -21.96 -26.18
CA LYS A 21 24.25 -22.08 -27.04
C LYS A 21 24.53 -20.81 -27.84
N SER A 22 23.48 -20.08 -28.26
CA SER A 22 23.62 -18.79 -28.95
C SER A 22 24.17 -17.70 -28.03
N VAL A 23 23.67 -17.64 -26.79
CA VAL A 23 24.11 -16.65 -25.79
C VAL A 23 25.56 -16.90 -25.34
N ALA A 24 25.97 -18.16 -25.20
CA ALA A 24 27.36 -18.50 -24.83
C ALA A 24 28.38 -18.24 -25.94
N ALA A 25 27.97 -18.26 -27.21
CA ALA A 25 28.86 -17.98 -28.35
C ALA A 25 29.17 -16.47 -28.47
N ASP A 26 28.23 -15.60 -28.10
CA ASP A 26 28.42 -14.14 -28.15
C ASP A 26 29.24 -13.60 -26.96
N ALA A 27 29.15 -14.24 -25.78
CA ALA A 27 29.96 -13.88 -24.61
C ALA A 27 31.48 -14.14 -24.81
N ALA A 28 31.86 -14.98 -25.78
CA ALA A 28 33.26 -15.24 -26.12
C ALA A 28 33.85 -14.25 -27.13
N GLY A 29 33.04 -13.32 -27.66
CA GLY A 29 33.38 -12.41 -28.74
C GLY A 29 33.51 -10.94 -28.32
N GLU A 30 34.00 -10.64 -27.12
CA GLU A 30 34.10 -9.25 -26.66
C GLU A 30 35.38 -8.56 -27.20
N ARG A 31 35.19 -7.72 -28.22
CA ARG A 31 36.19 -6.78 -28.74
C ARG A 31 36.37 -5.63 -27.76
N VAL A 32 37.53 -5.59 -27.11
CA VAL A 32 37.99 -4.44 -26.31
C VAL A 32 38.12 -3.22 -27.22
N VAL A 33 37.23 -2.24 -27.07
CA VAL A 33 37.41 -0.87 -27.57
C VAL A 33 37.72 -0.01 -26.35
N SER A 34 38.99 0.38 -26.21
CA SER A 34 39.40 1.41 -25.23
C SER A 34 38.89 2.76 -25.69
N VAL A 35 38.15 3.45 -24.82
CA VAL A 35 37.83 4.88 -24.97
C VAL A 35 38.53 5.61 -23.83
N GLU A 36 39.54 6.40 -24.19
CA GLU A 36 40.22 7.33 -23.30
C GLU A 36 39.35 8.57 -23.02
N GLY A 37 39.38 9.01 -21.76
CA GLY A 37 39.50 10.42 -21.38
C GLY A 37 38.26 11.31 -21.46
N VAL A 38 37.53 11.44 -20.33
CA VAL A 38 36.75 12.65 -20.04
C VAL A 38 37.08 13.12 -18.62
N GLU A 39 37.66 14.31 -18.56
CA GLU A 39 38.09 15.02 -17.35
C GLU A 39 36.90 15.42 -16.47
N THR A 40 37.07 15.30 -15.16
CA THR A 40 36.13 15.74 -14.13
C THR A 40 36.44 17.17 -13.67
N PRO A 41 35.44 18.05 -13.47
CA PRO A 41 35.66 19.39 -12.91
C PRO A 41 35.74 19.36 -11.37
N PRO A 42 36.42 20.34 -10.74
CA PRO A 42 36.79 20.28 -9.33
C PRO A 42 35.63 20.60 -8.38
N LYS A 43 35.58 19.85 -7.27
CA LYS A 43 34.70 20.08 -6.12
C LYS A 43 35.15 21.31 -5.32
N ILE A 44 34.24 22.27 -5.18
CA ILE A 44 34.36 23.41 -4.26
C ILE A 44 33.91 22.96 -2.87
N LEU A 45 34.78 23.11 -1.86
CA LEU A 45 34.49 22.93 -0.43
C LEU A 45 33.84 24.21 0.13
N PRO A 46 32.80 24.11 0.99
CA PRO A 46 32.35 25.24 1.79
C PRO A 46 33.07 25.30 3.15
N ALA A 47 33.42 26.54 3.52
CA ALA A 47 34.16 26.91 4.71
C ALA A 47 33.34 26.78 6.01
N ALA A 48 34.00 26.28 7.06
CA ALA A 48 33.50 26.24 8.42
C ALA A 48 33.45 27.64 9.04
N THR A 49 32.29 28.03 9.58
CA THR A 49 32.17 29.24 10.41
C THR A 49 32.22 28.83 11.88
N ARG A 50 33.35 29.14 12.52
CA ARG A 50 33.65 28.91 13.94
C ARG A 50 33.08 30.08 14.74
N ARG A 51 32.08 29.86 15.60
CA ARG A 51 31.63 30.85 16.60
C ARG A 51 32.25 30.54 17.95
N HIS A 52 33.06 31.50 18.42
CA HIS A 52 33.46 31.65 19.81
C HIS A 52 32.29 32.23 20.61
N SER A 53 32.02 31.66 21.78
CA SER A 53 31.38 32.40 22.86
C SER A 53 31.93 31.95 24.20
N HIS A 54 32.48 32.96 24.86
CA HIS A 54 33.13 33.06 26.16
C HIS A 54 32.47 32.33 27.33
N GLU A 55 33.35 31.75 28.14
CA GLU A 55 33.16 31.50 29.58
C GLU A 55 32.86 32.80 30.34
N SER A 56 31.99 32.68 31.35
CA SER A 56 31.95 33.59 32.49
C SER A 56 31.57 32.77 33.72
N GLN A 57 32.59 32.32 34.45
CA GLN A 57 32.48 31.86 35.82
C GLN A 57 32.30 33.09 36.73
N SER A 58 31.37 33.00 37.67
CA SER A 58 31.38 33.83 38.88
C SER A 58 30.75 33.03 40.01
N GLU A 59 31.62 32.56 40.90
CA GLU A 59 31.29 32.08 42.24
C GLU A 59 30.69 33.21 43.09
N GLY A 60 29.92 32.83 44.12
CA GLY A 60 29.42 33.79 45.11
C GLY A 60 28.45 33.16 46.10
N GLY A 61 28.96 32.38 47.05
CA GLY A 61 28.22 31.92 48.21
C GLY A 61 27.88 33.08 49.16
N GLY A 62 26.64 33.12 49.63
CA GLY A 62 26.16 34.07 50.63
C GLY A 62 24.99 33.48 51.42
N VAL A 63 25.24 33.17 52.68
CA VAL A 63 24.24 32.74 53.67
C VAL A 63 23.50 33.98 54.18
N ALA A 64 22.19 34.10 53.97
CA ALA A 64 21.36 35.02 54.75
C ALA A 64 19.84 34.74 54.67
N ALA A 65 19.25 34.66 55.87
CA ALA A 65 17.95 35.20 56.30
C ALA A 65 16.65 34.80 55.54
N ILE A 66 15.81 34.03 56.26
CA ILE A 66 14.42 33.75 55.91
C ILE A 66 13.59 35.03 56.06
N ALA A 67 13.18 35.61 54.93
CA ALA A 67 12.20 36.68 54.85
C ALA A 67 10.78 36.07 54.68
N PRO A 68 9.77 36.48 55.46
CA PRO A 68 8.39 36.04 55.28
C PRO A 68 7.75 36.89 54.16
N GLY A 69 7.91 36.44 52.93
CA GLY A 69 7.34 37.11 51.76
C GLY A 69 7.64 36.46 50.41
N ALA A 70 8.20 35.25 50.39
CA ALA A 70 8.33 34.49 49.15
C ALA A 70 6.94 34.08 48.68
N SER A 71 6.49 34.64 47.55
CA SER A 71 5.27 34.21 46.87
C SER A 71 5.34 32.71 46.66
N ALA A 72 4.27 31.98 47.01
CA ALA A 72 4.17 30.53 46.85
C ALA A 72 4.42 30.02 45.41
N LEU A 73 4.50 30.94 44.44
CA LEU A 73 4.86 30.69 43.05
C LEU A 73 6.35 30.36 42.84
N ASP A 74 7.24 30.74 43.76
CA ASP A 74 8.69 30.50 43.62
C ASP A 74 9.15 29.20 44.28
N ALA A 75 8.24 28.46 44.94
CA ALA A 75 8.57 27.17 45.52
C ALA A 75 8.84 26.15 44.39
N PRO A 76 9.97 25.41 44.42
CA PRO A 76 10.26 24.42 43.38
C PRO A 76 9.18 23.34 43.33
N LEU A 77 8.82 22.90 42.11
CA LEU A 77 7.89 21.80 41.91
C LEU A 77 8.36 20.55 42.67
N PRO A 78 7.44 19.80 43.31
CA PRO A 78 7.72 18.48 43.81
C PRO A 78 8.40 17.61 42.76
N THR A 79 9.40 16.86 43.20
CA THR A 79 10.32 16.09 42.36
C THR A 79 9.64 15.25 41.28
N HIS A 80 8.55 14.57 41.64
CA HIS A 80 7.78 13.73 40.72
C HIS A 80 7.03 14.54 39.65
N LEU A 81 6.51 15.73 39.99
CA LEU A 81 5.84 16.61 39.02
C LEU A 81 6.85 17.23 38.06
N ALA A 82 8.02 17.62 38.56
CA ALA A 82 9.12 18.12 37.74
C ALA A 82 9.61 17.07 36.74
N ALA A 83 9.74 15.81 37.17
CA ALA A 83 10.12 14.69 36.29
C ALA A 83 9.09 14.46 35.17
N LEU A 84 7.79 14.50 35.49
CA LEU A 84 6.74 14.38 34.48
C LEU A 84 6.71 15.59 33.53
N ALA A 85 6.89 16.81 34.03
CA ALA A 85 6.93 18.02 33.20
C ALA A 85 8.11 17.99 32.22
N ALA A 86 9.26 17.44 32.61
CA ALA A 86 10.43 17.31 31.73
C ALA A 86 10.23 16.31 30.57
N LEU A 87 9.27 15.39 30.69
CA LEU A 87 8.91 14.44 29.63
C LEU A 87 7.80 14.96 28.70
N GLN A 88 7.23 16.13 28.96
CA GLN A 88 6.16 16.68 28.14
C GLN A 88 6.69 17.09 26.76
N GLU A 89 6.02 16.66 25.69
CA GLU A 89 6.33 17.07 24.33
C GLU A 89 5.96 18.54 24.09
N ALA A 90 6.48 19.14 23.01
CA ALA A 90 6.28 20.57 22.73
C ALA A 90 4.79 20.93 22.52
N ASP A 91 3.99 19.97 22.06
CA ASP A 91 2.54 20.08 21.86
C ASP A 91 1.72 19.90 23.14
N GLY A 92 2.38 19.60 24.26
CA GLY A 92 1.77 19.38 25.58
C GLY A 92 1.35 17.94 25.87
N SER A 93 1.57 16.99 24.96
CA SER A 93 1.25 15.59 25.17
C SER A 93 2.39 14.81 25.84
N TRP A 94 2.12 13.59 26.28
CA TRP A 94 3.12 12.60 26.66
C TRP A 94 2.92 11.35 25.85
N LYS A 95 4.01 10.68 25.49
CA LYS A 95 4.00 9.37 24.85
C LYS A 95 4.36 8.30 25.87
N PHE A 96 3.62 7.19 25.89
CA PHE A 96 3.98 6.01 26.71
C PHE A 96 5.21 5.31 26.11
N SER A 97 6.39 5.87 26.34
CA SER A 97 7.69 5.35 25.93
C SER A 97 8.39 4.60 27.08
N ARG A 98 9.55 3.99 26.80
CA ARG A 98 10.36 3.34 27.85
C ARG A 98 10.83 4.35 28.91
N GLU A 99 11.12 5.58 28.50
CA GLU A 99 11.49 6.67 29.41
C GLU A 99 10.33 7.06 30.32
N PHE A 100 9.12 7.14 29.76
CA PHE A 100 7.90 7.38 30.53
C PHE A 100 7.62 6.25 31.53
N GLU A 101 7.70 4.99 31.07
CA GLU A 101 7.53 3.80 31.90
C GLU A 101 8.57 3.74 33.03
N TYR A 102 9.80 4.15 32.75
CA TYR A 102 10.86 4.26 33.77
C TYR A 102 10.53 5.31 34.84
N VAL A 103 10.10 6.50 34.42
CA VAL A 103 9.74 7.60 35.36
C VAL A 103 8.51 7.23 36.18
N ILE A 104 7.47 6.68 35.54
CA ILE A 104 6.23 6.29 36.23
C ILE A 104 6.43 5.11 37.17
N ASN A 105 7.43 4.25 36.91
CA ASN A 105 7.89 3.17 37.80
C ASN A 105 6.74 2.33 38.41
N GLY A 106 5.79 1.92 37.56
CA GLY A 106 4.66 1.09 37.95
C GLY A 106 3.47 1.81 38.60
N VAL A 107 3.50 3.15 38.73
CA VAL A 107 2.37 3.95 39.26
C VAL A 107 1.12 3.87 38.38
N ALA A 108 1.30 3.61 37.09
CA ALA A 108 0.20 3.38 36.15
C ALA A 108 0.47 2.13 35.31
N PRO A 109 -0.56 1.33 34.98
CA PRO A 109 -0.42 0.18 34.09
C PRO A 109 -0.17 0.62 32.63
N ALA A 110 0.32 -0.31 31.82
CA ALA A 110 0.51 -0.12 30.39
C ALA A 110 -0.81 0.22 29.67
N PRO A 111 -0.76 0.91 28.50
CA PRO A 111 -1.95 1.28 27.73
C PRO A 111 -2.81 0.06 27.41
N THR A 112 -4.13 0.19 27.56
CA THR A 112 -5.09 -0.85 27.18
C THR A 112 -5.34 -0.85 25.68
N ASP A 113 -5.59 -2.02 25.10
CA ASP A 113 -5.89 -2.18 23.67
C ASP A 113 -6.98 -1.20 23.18
N GLY A 114 -6.70 -0.55 22.05
CA GLY A 114 -7.60 0.41 21.40
C GLY A 114 -7.48 1.86 21.87
N ILE A 115 -6.65 2.16 22.88
CA ILE A 115 -6.34 3.54 23.29
C ILE A 115 -4.93 3.90 22.79
N SER A 116 -4.78 5.09 22.22
CA SER A 116 -3.46 5.56 21.78
C SER A 116 -2.51 5.69 22.98
N SER A 117 -1.25 5.30 22.80
CA SER A 117 -0.22 5.43 23.84
C SER A 117 -0.03 6.87 24.31
N THR A 118 -0.22 7.83 23.41
CA THR A 118 -0.14 9.27 23.71
C THR A 118 -1.31 9.73 24.60
N THR A 119 -2.55 9.38 24.22
CA THR A 119 -3.75 9.72 25.02
C THR A 119 -3.68 9.08 26.40
N TRP A 120 -3.23 7.82 26.49
CA TRP A 120 -3.09 7.11 27.76
C TRP A 120 -2.08 7.80 28.69
N ALA A 121 -0.85 8.01 28.24
CA ALA A 121 0.20 8.66 29.04
C ALA A 121 -0.19 10.08 29.45
N THR A 122 -0.82 10.84 28.55
CA THR A 122 -1.31 12.19 28.86
C THR A 122 -2.37 12.17 29.95
N CYS A 123 -3.33 11.24 29.88
CA CYS A 123 -4.34 11.07 30.93
C CYS A 123 -3.72 10.66 32.27
N VAL A 124 -2.66 9.84 32.27
CA VAL A 124 -1.92 9.48 33.49
C VAL A 124 -1.30 10.72 34.12
N CYS A 125 -0.57 11.53 33.36
CA CYS A 125 0.05 12.77 33.85
C CYS A 125 -0.97 13.77 34.40
N ILE A 126 -2.06 14.00 33.67
CA ILE A 126 -3.16 14.88 34.11
C ILE A 126 -3.74 14.37 35.44
N SER A 127 -3.95 13.06 35.58
CA SER A 127 -4.49 12.45 36.79
C SER A 127 -3.56 12.67 38.00
N ILE A 128 -2.24 12.55 37.79
CA ILE A 128 -1.23 12.79 38.83
C ILE A 128 -1.18 14.28 39.21
N TRP A 129 -1.17 15.18 38.22
CA TRP A 129 -1.10 16.62 38.46
C TRP A 129 -2.33 17.14 39.23
N ARG A 130 -3.52 16.57 38.96
CA ARG A 130 -4.75 16.91 39.70
C ARG A 130 -4.69 16.60 41.20
N GLN A 131 -3.80 15.72 41.66
CA GLN A 131 -3.61 15.45 43.09
C GLN A 131 -2.80 16.53 43.81
N SER A 132 -2.16 17.44 43.07
CA SER A 132 -1.31 18.50 43.64
C SER A 132 -1.82 19.90 43.25
N PRO A 133 -3.03 20.31 43.71
CA PRO A 133 -3.65 21.58 43.31
C PRO A 133 -2.79 22.80 43.71
N ALA A 134 -1.97 22.69 44.75
CA ALA A 134 -1.05 23.75 45.16
C ALA A 134 0.00 24.10 44.08
N CYS A 135 0.35 23.17 43.20
CA CYS A 135 1.31 23.36 42.12
C CYS A 135 0.65 23.78 40.80
N PHE A 136 -0.69 23.83 40.74
CA PHE A 136 -1.42 24.05 39.50
C PHE A 136 -1.09 25.39 38.86
N ALA A 137 -0.91 26.45 39.66
CA ALA A 137 -0.54 27.77 39.14
C ALA A 137 0.80 27.76 38.37
N GLN A 138 1.75 26.90 38.75
CA GLN A 138 3.02 26.75 38.04
C GLN A 138 2.89 25.87 36.80
N LEU A 139 1.97 24.91 36.81
CA LEU A 139 1.74 23.94 35.73
C LEU A 139 0.63 24.34 34.76
N GLU A 140 -0.04 25.48 34.96
CA GLU A 140 -1.26 25.87 34.26
C GLU A 140 -1.08 25.84 32.73
N ALA A 141 -0.02 26.47 32.22
CA ALA A 141 0.25 26.51 30.79
C ALA A 141 0.48 25.11 30.18
N SER A 142 1.22 24.25 30.89
CA SER A 142 1.46 22.88 30.48
C SER A 142 0.20 22.02 30.56
N TYR A 143 -0.61 22.23 31.60
CA TYR A 143 -1.86 21.51 31.82
C TYR A 143 -2.91 21.87 30.76
N SER A 144 -3.06 23.15 30.42
CA SER A 144 -3.98 23.60 29.38
C SER A 144 -3.69 22.99 28.02
N LYS A 145 -2.40 22.83 27.66
CA LYS A 145 -2.02 22.13 26.43
C LYS A 145 -2.32 20.63 26.50
N ALA A 146 -2.00 19.99 27.64
CA ALA A 146 -2.26 18.58 27.86
C ALA A 146 -3.74 18.20 27.72
N MET A 147 -4.64 19.06 28.20
CA MET A 147 -6.08 18.85 28.12
C MET A 147 -6.61 18.74 26.67
N LEU A 148 -5.90 19.29 25.67
CA LEU A 148 -6.28 19.16 24.26
C LEU A 148 -6.13 17.73 23.72
N HIS A 149 -5.28 16.92 24.36
CA HIS A 149 -4.99 15.52 23.97
C HIS A 149 -5.70 14.51 24.87
N CYS A 150 -6.52 15.00 25.80
CA CYS A 150 -7.19 14.20 26.81
C CYS A 150 -8.60 13.82 26.34
N ASP A 151 -8.92 12.53 26.40
CA ASP A 151 -10.30 12.04 26.25
C ASP A 151 -10.92 11.81 27.64
N ASP A 152 -12.09 12.38 27.90
CA ASP A 152 -12.73 12.33 29.22
C ASP A 152 -13.12 10.91 29.68
N ASN A 153 -13.38 9.99 28.74
CA ASN A 153 -13.65 8.59 29.08
C ASN A 153 -12.35 7.88 29.47
N VAL A 154 -11.28 8.11 28.71
CA VAL A 154 -9.95 7.57 29.00
C VAL A 154 -9.43 8.11 30.33
N LEU A 155 -9.59 9.41 30.57
CA LEU A 155 -9.16 10.05 31.83
C LEU A 155 -9.85 9.43 33.04
N ARG A 156 -11.18 9.26 33.00
CA ARG A 156 -11.94 8.60 34.07
C ARG A 156 -11.46 7.17 34.33
N ARG A 157 -11.15 6.42 33.27
CA ARG A 157 -10.62 5.07 33.37
C ARG A 157 -9.21 5.04 33.96
N VAL A 158 -8.33 5.94 33.52
CA VAL A 158 -6.97 6.05 34.05
C VAL A 158 -6.99 6.43 35.53
N GLN A 159 -7.85 7.37 35.93
CA GLN A 159 -8.01 7.78 37.34
C GLN A 159 -8.38 6.61 38.26
N SER A 160 -9.13 5.61 37.78
CA SER A 160 -9.45 4.42 38.57
C SER A 160 -8.32 3.39 38.64
N LEU A 161 -7.26 3.55 37.85
CA LEU A 161 -6.16 2.59 37.70
C LEU A 161 -4.81 3.12 38.21
N VAL A 162 -4.65 4.44 38.35
CA VAL A 162 -3.44 5.04 38.90
C VAL A 162 -3.36 4.76 40.40
N ASP A 163 -2.23 4.21 40.84
CA ASP A 163 -1.94 4.01 42.25
C ASP A 163 -1.37 5.31 42.84
N PHE A 164 -2.23 6.12 43.45
CA PHE A 164 -1.85 7.39 44.04
C PHE A 164 -0.99 7.25 45.30
N GLU A 165 -0.99 6.08 45.97
CA GLU A 165 -0.11 5.83 47.12
C GLU A 165 1.34 5.58 46.66
N ALA A 166 1.50 5.08 45.43
CA ALA A 166 2.79 4.84 44.81
C ALA A 166 3.43 6.11 44.17
N LEU A 167 2.83 7.30 44.25
CA LEU A 167 3.39 8.52 43.62
C LEU A 167 4.83 8.85 44.06
N GLN A 168 5.17 8.50 45.30
CA GLN A 168 6.54 8.64 45.83
C GLN A 168 7.57 7.77 45.12
N ASN A 169 7.14 6.74 44.38
CA ASN A 169 8.00 5.85 43.60
C ASN A 169 8.35 6.43 42.22
N ILE A 170 7.75 7.56 41.81
CA ILE A 170 8.09 8.24 40.56
C ILE A 170 9.54 8.69 40.64
N ARG A 171 10.36 8.17 39.72
CA ARG A 171 11.81 8.39 39.74
C ARG A 171 12.16 9.73 39.11
N MET A 172 13.17 10.40 39.65
CA MET A 172 13.85 11.42 38.86
C MET A 172 14.56 10.76 37.69
N TYR A 173 14.47 11.40 36.55
CA TYR A 173 15.29 11.05 35.41
C TYR A 173 16.71 11.56 35.71
N ASP A 174 17.55 10.73 36.36
CA ASP A 174 18.95 11.09 36.59
C ASP A 174 19.65 11.30 35.24
N ASP A 175 20.37 12.40 35.08
CA ASP A 175 20.97 12.85 33.83
C ASP A 175 21.92 11.80 33.21
N GLU A 176 22.49 10.92 34.02
CA GLU A 176 23.37 9.85 33.54
C GLU A 176 22.59 8.64 32.98
N GLU A 177 21.57 8.17 33.69
CA GLU A 177 20.70 7.08 33.19
C GLU A 177 19.86 7.54 32.00
N ALA A 178 19.42 8.80 32.03
CA ALA A 178 18.81 9.52 30.94
C ALA A 178 19.66 9.50 29.68
N ARG A 179 20.94 9.85 29.83
CA ARG A 179 21.92 9.86 28.75
C ARG A 179 22.13 8.45 28.20
N ALA A 180 22.25 7.45 29.07
CA ALA A 180 22.40 6.06 28.67
C ALA A 180 21.17 5.54 27.90
N MET A 181 19.94 5.89 28.32
CA MET A 181 18.71 5.52 27.61
C MET A 181 18.60 6.22 26.26
N ARG A 182 18.85 7.53 26.19
CA ARG A 182 18.88 8.28 24.93
C ARG A 182 19.93 7.74 23.96
N GLU A 183 21.11 7.36 24.45
CA GLU A 183 22.16 6.76 23.62
C GLU A 183 21.73 5.39 23.08
N ARG A 184 21.10 4.54 23.90
CA ARG A 184 20.54 3.26 23.44
C ARG A 184 19.45 3.45 22.40
N ALA A 185 18.52 4.39 22.65
CA ALA A 185 17.45 4.71 21.70
C ALA A 185 18.01 5.26 20.38
N ALA A 186 19.01 6.15 20.44
CA ALA A 186 19.70 6.67 19.25
C ALA A 186 20.41 5.55 18.46
N LYS A 187 21.07 4.60 19.16
CA LYS A 187 21.67 3.42 18.53
C LYS A 187 20.64 2.51 17.88
N GLU A 188 19.50 2.29 18.53
CA GLU A 188 18.40 1.48 18.00
C GLU A 188 17.78 2.12 16.74
N VAL A 189 17.54 3.44 16.77
CA VAL A 189 17.06 4.20 15.60
C VAL A 189 18.08 4.19 14.46
N ALA A 190 19.38 4.35 14.77
CA ALA A 190 20.44 4.27 13.75
C ALA A 190 20.53 2.87 13.13
N ALA A 191 20.42 1.81 13.94
CA ALA A 191 20.40 0.43 13.46
C ALA A 191 19.17 0.15 12.57
N ARG A 192 18.00 0.67 12.95
CA ARG A 192 16.78 0.55 12.14
C ARG A 192 16.92 1.27 10.80
N ARG A 193 17.43 2.51 10.78
CA ARG A 193 17.70 3.23 9.53
C ARG A 193 18.69 2.50 8.64
N ALA A 194 19.76 1.93 9.21
CA ALA A 194 20.72 1.15 8.45
C ALA A 194 20.09 -0.11 7.80
N LEU A 195 19.13 -0.74 8.49
CA LEU A 195 18.38 -1.87 7.93
C LEU A 195 17.41 -1.43 6.82
N GLU A 196 16.70 -0.32 7.02
CA GLU A 196 15.82 0.29 6.01
C GLU A 196 16.61 0.71 4.75
N ASP A 197 17.80 1.31 4.92
CA ASP A 197 18.71 1.66 3.82
C ASP A 197 19.22 0.43 3.07
N ALA A 198 19.54 -0.65 3.79
CA ALA A 198 19.97 -1.91 3.19
C ALA A 198 18.85 -2.58 2.38
N GLU A 199 17.61 -2.54 2.89
CA GLU A 199 16.44 -3.04 2.17
C GLU A 199 16.13 -2.19 0.92
N TYR A 200 16.21 -0.86 1.04
CA TYR A 200 16.07 0.04 -0.10
C TYR A 200 17.10 -0.26 -1.19
N GLN A 201 18.38 -0.43 -0.82
CA GLN A 201 19.43 -0.81 -1.77
C GLN A 201 19.16 -2.18 -2.42
N ARG A 202 18.60 -3.14 -1.69
CA ARG A 202 18.22 -4.45 -2.26
C ARG A 202 17.12 -4.28 -3.31
N LEU A 203 16.06 -3.54 -2.99
CA LEU A 203 14.94 -3.28 -3.91
C LEU A 203 15.38 -2.50 -5.15
N THR A 204 16.31 -1.56 -5.02
CA THR A 204 16.87 -0.84 -6.17
C THR A 204 17.62 -1.78 -7.10
N ARG A 205 18.47 -2.68 -6.56
CA ARG A 205 19.18 -3.68 -7.39
C ARG A 205 18.21 -4.63 -8.09
N GLU A 206 17.18 -5.10 -7.39
CA GLU A 206 16.13 -5.95 -7.98
C GLU A 206 15.39 -5.23 -9.13
N ARG A 207 15.11 -3.93 -8.99
CA ARG A 207 14.51 -3.12 -10.05
C ARG A 207 15.43 -2.95 -11.26
N GLU A 208 16.71 -2.64 -11.03
CA GLU A 208 17.71 -2.53 -12.09
C GLU A 208 17.88 -3.87 -12.85
N GLU A 209 17.83 -5.00 -12.14
CA GLU A 209 17.90 -6.33 -12.75
C GLU A 209 16.64 -6.63 -13.60
N ILE A 210 15.45 -6.27 -13.12
CA ILE A 210 14.21 -6.40 -13.89
C ILE A 210 14.26 -5.53 -15.15
N GLU A 211 14.73 -4.28 -15.04
CA GLU A 211 14.87 -3.36 -16.17
C GLU A 211 15.84 -3.93 -17.22
N LEU A 212 17.00 -4.44 -16.78
CA LEU A 212 17.95 -5.12 -17.65
C LEU A 212 17.34 -6.34 -18.35
N ILE A 213 16.58 -7.17 -17.62
CA ILE A 213 15.87 -8.33 -18.20
C ILE A 213 14.84 -7.87 -19.24
N CYS A 214 14.11 -6.78 -18.96
CA CYS A 214 13.14 -6.20 -19.89
C CYS A 214 13.83 -5.68 -21.17
N GLU A 215 14.94 -4.95 -21.05
CA GLU A 215 15.72 -4.45 -22.19
C GLU A 215 16.24 -5.61 -23.06
N LEU A 216 16.86 -6.61 -22.44
CA LEU A 216 17.33 -7.82 -23.12
C LEU A 216 16.17 -8.58 -23.79
N SER A 217 15.00 -8.62 -23.16
CA SER A 217 13.81 -9.26 -23.72
C SER A 217 13.26 -8.51 -24.93
N VAL A 218 13.25 -7.17 -24.90
CA VAL A 218 12.79 -6.32 -26.01
C VAL A 218 13.75 -6.40 -27.19
N GLU A 219 15.07 -6.35 -26.94
CA GLU A 219 16.06 -6.45 -28.01
C GLU A 219 16.03 -7.83 -28.67
N ASN A 220 15.90 -8.90 -27.88
CA ASN A 220 15.77 -10.25 -28.43
C ASN A 220 14.42 -10.47 -29.12
N ALA A 221 13.32 -9.91 -28.61
CA ALA A 221 12.02 -9.96 -29.27
C ALA A 221 12.06 -9.26 -30.64
N ARG A 222 12.71 -8.10 -30.74
CA ARG A 222 12.87 -7.35 -32.01
C ARG A 222 13.66 -8.13 -33.06
N ARG A 223 14.53 -9.07 -32.66
CA ARG A 223 15.32 -9.91 -33.58
C ARG A 223 14.58 -11.17 -34.05
N LEU A 224 13.47 -11.54 -33.41
CA LEU A 224 12.66 -12.70 -33.82
C LEU A 224 11.68 -12.30 -34.92
N SER A 225 11.56 -13.15 -35.95
CA SER A 225 10.53 -12.96 -36.99
C SER A 225 9.13 -12.92 -36.37
N ILE A 226 8.21 -12.13 -36.92
CA ILE A 226 6.81 -11.99 -36.46
C ILE A 226 6.14 -13.36 -36.24
N ARG A 227 6.47 -14.35 -37.07
CA ARG A 227 5.94 -15.71 -36.98
C ARG A 227 6.44 -16.44 -35.73
N THR A 228 7.69 -16.20 -35.32
CA THR A 228 8.30 -16.78 -34.12
C THR A 228 7.78 -16.10 -32.85
N GLN A 229 7.60 -14.78 -32.88
CA GLN A 229 6.99 -14.03 -31.76
C GLN A 229 5.57 -14.54 -31.45
N SER A 230 4.76 -14.81 -32.49
CA SER A 230 3.40 -15.35 -32.32
C SER A 230 3.39 -16.74 -31.66
N VAL A 231 4.34 -17.61 -32.00
CA VAL A 231 4.46 -18.95 -31.40
C VAL A 231 4.92 -18.85 -29.94
N PHE A 232 5.86 -17.96 -29.64
CA PHE A 232 6.34 -17.71 -28.27
C PHE A 232 5.24 -17.18 -27.36
N VAL A 233 4.52 -16.13 -27.77
CA VAL A 233 3.39 -15.56 -27.01
C VAL A 233 2.31 -16.61 -26.75
N LYS A 234 2.05 -17.50 -27.72
CA LYS A 234 1.07 -18.58 -27.57
C LYS A 234 1.53 -19.64 -26.56
N GLY A 235 2.83 -19.99 -26.55
CA GLY A 235 3.41 -20.94 -25.59
C GLY A 235 3.49 -20.39 -24.16
N LEU A 236 3.91 -19.14 -24.00
CA LEU A 236 3.96 -18.46 -22.70
C LEU A 236 2.57 -18.40 -22.06
N ARG A 237 1.53 -18.11 -22.86
CA ARG A 237 0.13 -18.04 -22.40
C ARG A 237 -0.44 -19.41 -21.96
N SER A 238 0.07 -20.53 -22.48
CA SER A 238 -0.28 -21.86 -21.98
C SER A 238 0.45 -22.20 -20.68
N GLU A 239 1.75 -21.91 -20.57
CA GLU A 239 2.52 -22.19 -19.36
C GLU A 239 2.03 -21.40 -18.14
N VAL A 240 1.76 -20.11 -18.32
CA VAL A 240 1.19 -19.27 -17.25
C VAL A 240 -0.14 -19.85 -16.78
N ARG A 241 -1.00 -20.30 -17.71
CA ARG A 241 -2.30 -20.91 -17.38
C ARG A 241 -2.15 -22.24 -16.62
N ASP A 242 -1.16 -23.04 -16.97
CA ASP A 242 -0.91 -24.34 -16.33
C ASP A 242 -0.24 -24.18 -14.95
N ALA A 243 0.61 -23.17 -14.76
CA ALA A 243 1.16 -22.78 -13.46
C ALA A 243 0.05 -22.34 -12.49
N PHE A 244 -0.90 -21.51 -12.94
CA PHE A 244 -2.04 -21.09 -12.12
C PHE A 244 -3.02 -22.23 -11.83
N ARG A 245 -3.23 -23.18 -12.75
CA ARG A 245 -4.02 -24.39 -12.50
C ARG A 245 -3.37 -25.33 -11.50
N SER A 246 -2.04 -25.43 -11.51
CA SER A 246 -1.28 -26.27 -10.58
C SER A 246 -1.27 -25.69 -9.16
N SER A 247 -1.30 -24.36 -9.02
CA SER A 247 -1.43 -23.69 -7.73
C SER A 247 -2.85 -23.81 -7.14
N ALA A 248 -3.89 -23.77 -7.98
CA ALA A 248 -5.28 -23.92 -7.53
C ALA A 248 -5.65 -25.36 -7.10
N SER A 249 -4.94 -26.40 -7.58
CA SER A 249 -5.25 -27.80 -7.21
C SER A 249 -4.71 -28.21 -5.84
N ALA A 250 -3.80 -27.43 -5.24
CA ALA A 250 -3.30 -27.68 -3.88
C ALA A 250 -4.36 -27.43 -2.79
N ALA A 251 -5.42 -26.67 -3.09
CA ALA A 251 -6.48 -26.32 -2.14
C ALA A 251 -7.68 -27.30 -2.15
N SER A 252 -7.71 -28.29 -3.05
CA SER A 252 -8.79 -29.30 -3.10
C SER A 252 -8.35 -30.67 -2.57
N LEU A 253 -7.81 -30.73 -1.35
CA LEU A 253 -7.66 -32.00 -0.62
C LEU A 253 -8.95 -32.33 0.14
N SER A 254 -10.00 -32.63 -0.60
CA SER A 254 -11.19 -33.33 -0.11
C SER A 254 -11.02 -34.85 -0.35
N SER A 255 -9.92 -35.44 0.11
CA SER A 255 -9.81 -36.89 0.24
C SER A 255 -9.79 -37.25 1.72
N SER A 256 -10.77 -38.05 2.11
CA SER A 256 -11.22 -38.33 3.49
C SER A 256 -10.27 -39.24 4.28
N GLY A 257 -8.96 -38.96 4.28
CA GLY A 257 -7.94 -39.80 4.91
C GLY A 257 -7.03 -39.04 5.88
N PHE A 258 -6.57 -39.75 6.91
CA PHE A 258 -5.43 -39.34 7.74
C PHE A 258 -4.13 -39.55 6.95
N GLN A 259 -3.10 -38.76 7.24
CA GLN A 259 -1.76 -38.86 6.63
C GLN A 259 -0.72 -39.40 7.62
N VAL A 260 0.31 -40.09 7.11
CA VAL A 260 1.44 -40.54 7.94
C VAL A 260 2.22 -39.32 8.45
N GLY A 261 2.48 -39.26 9.75
CA GLY A 261 3.06 -38.12 10.46
C GLY A 261 2.03 -37.14 11.03
N GLU A 262 0.74 -37.27 10.67
CA GLU A 262 -0.32 -36.41 11.21
C GLU A 262 -0.52 -36.65 12.71
N VAL A 263 -0.61 -35.58 13.49
CA VAL A 263 -0.96 -35.63 14.92
C VAL A 263 -2.48 -35.64 15.05
N VAL A 264 -3.00 -36.68 15.67
CA VAL A 264 -4.44 -36.92 15.85
C VAL A 264 -4.73 -37.26 17.32
N GLU A 265 -5.99 -37.37 17.67
CA GLU A 265 -6.40 -37.91 18.96
C GLU A 265 -7.11 -39.25 18.77
N SER A 266 -6.86 -40.19 19.69
CA SER A 266 -7.59 -41.45 19.75
C SER A 266 -8.21 -41.72 21.12
N CYS A 267 -9.44 -42.21 21.12
CA CYS A 267 -10.10 -42.78 22.31
C CYS A 267 -10.01 -44.32 22.37
N TRP A 268 -9.28 -44.98 21.45
CA TRP A 268 -9.14 -46.44 21.45
C TRP A 268 -7.81 -46.86 22.06
N ARG A 269 -7.81 -47.25 23.34
CA ARG A 269 -6.57 -47.42 24.12
C ARG A 269 -6.61 -48.64 25.04
N ARG A 270 -5.44 -49.19 25.39
CA ARG A 270 -5.30 -50.23 26.43
C ARG A 270 -4.91 -49.57 27.75
N LEU A 271 -5.64 -49.86 28.83
CA LEU A 271 -5.27 -49.37 30.17
C LEU A 271 -4.10 -50.14 30.80
N SER A 272 -3.81 -51.35 30.31
CA SER A 272 -2.71 -52.18 30.82
C SER A 272 -2.14 -53.11 29.73
N ARG A 273 -0.92 -53.62 29.96
CA ARG A 273 -0.26 -54.59 29.06
C ARG A 273 -1.05 -55.89 28.86
N THR A 274 -1.97 -56.23 29.76
CA THR A 274 -2.79 -57.46 29.71
C THR A 274 -4.22 -57.21 29.26
N ALA A 275 -4.77 -56.00 29.38
CA ALA A 275 -6.15 -55.68 28.98
C ALA A 275 -6.33 -55.63 27.45
N HIS A 276 -7.50 -55.93 26.91
CA HIS A 276 -7.79 -55.66 25.49
C HIS A 276 -7.97 -54.16 25.24
N ALA A 277 -7.70 -53.71 24.01
CA ALA A 277 -7.96 -52.33 23.64
C ALA A 277 -9.48 -52.11 23.61
N CYS A 278 -9.94 -51.03 24.23
CA CYS A 278 -11.34 -50.66 24.24
C CYS A 278 -11.49 -49.15 24.10
N LYS A 279 -12.71 -48.73 23.78
CA LYS A 279 -13.08 -47.32 23.74
C LYS A 279 -13.00 -46.75 25.16
N GLN A 280 -12.20 -45.71 25.32
CA GLN A 280 -12.10 -44.87 26.52
C GLN A 280 -13.05 -43.68 26.40
N ASN A 281 -13.36 -43.07 27.54
CA ASN A 281 -14.12 -41.81 27.57
C ASN A 281 -13.25 -40.59 27.23
N GLU A 282 -11.93 -40.73 27.37
CA GLU A 282 -10.95 -39.68 27.10
C GLU A 282 -10.27 -39.87 25.74
N TRP A 283 -9.89 -38.75 25.12
CA TRP A 283 -9.15 -38.71 23.87
C TRP A 283 -7.69 -38.39 24.16
N HIS A 284 -6.77 -39.19 23.61
CA HIS A 284 -5.35 -39.06 23.86
C HIS A 284 -4.59 -38.74 22.57
N PRO A 285 -3.60 -37.83 22.61
CA PRO A 285 -2.82 -37.45 21.44
C PRO A 285 -1.94 -38.60 20.95
N CYS A 286 -1.93 -38.82 19.65
CA CYS A 286 -1.09 -39.81 18.98
C CYS A 286 -0.66 -39.35 17.59
N THR A 287 0.43 -39.91 17.08
CA THR A 287 0.93 -39.65 15.73
C THR A 287 0.63 -40.85 14.84
N VAL A 288 0.09 -40.60 13.64
CA VAL A 288 -0.18 -41.65 12.65
C VAL A 288 1.14 -42.15 12.06
N THR A 289 1.50 -43.41 12.26
CA THR A 289 2.74 -44.00 11.71
C THR A 289 2.52 -44.75 10.39
N ALA A 290 1.31 -45.25 10.15
CA ALA A 290 0.93 -45.85 8.87
C ALA A 290 -0.58 -45.83 8.66
N VAL A 291 -1.05 -45.76 7.41
CA VAL A 291 -2.48 -45.69 7.07
C VAL A 291 -2.87 -46.91 6.25
N LYS A 292 -3.94 -47.61 6.66
CA LYS A 292 -4.49 -48.77 5.95
C LYS A 292 -5.86 -48.43 5.37
N VAL A 293 -5.86 -47.99 4.12
CA VAL A 293 -7.07 -47.54 3.41
C VAL A 293 -8.13 -48.65 3.33
N GLU A 294 -7.73 -49.89 3.01
CA GLU A 294 -8.63 -51.04 2.84
C GLU A 294 -9.42 -51.39 4.10
N SER A 295 -8.80 -51.26 5.27
CA SER A 295 -9.42 -51.59 6.56
C SER A 295 -9.94 -50.36 7.31
N ARG A 296 -9.90 -49.17 6.69
CA ARG A 296 -10.27 -47.88 7.29
C ARG A 296 -9.69 -47.72 8.70
N SER A 297 -8.41 -48.01 8.83
CA SER A 297 -7.68 -47.97 10.10
C SER A 297 -6.28 -47.39 9.91
N ALA A 298 -5.70 -46.84 10.97
CA ALA A 298 -4.34 -46.31 10.97
C ALA A 298 -3.56 -46.87 12.15
N HIS A 299 -2.28 -47.14 11.92
CA HIS A 299 -1.33 -47.37 12.99
C HIS A 299 -0.99 -46.05 13.64
N VAL A 300 -1.14 -45.97 14.96
CA VAL A 300 -0.84 -44.76 15.73
C VAL A 300 0.12 -45.05 16.87
N GLN A 301 0.93 -44.05 17.20
CA GLN A 301 1.85 -44.03 18.34
C GLN A 301 1.41 -42.93 19.31
N PHE A 302 1.04 -43.30 20.54
CA PHE A 302 0.60 -42.34 21.55
C PHE A 302 1.78 -41.52 22.10
N ALA A 303 1.55 -40.22 22.31
CA ALA A 303 2.58 -39.26 22.69
C ALA A 303 3.10 -39.44 24.13
N ASN A 304 2.33 -40.09 25.00
CA ASN A 304 2.63 -40.25 26.42
C ASN A 304 3.66 -41.35 26.74
N GLY A 305 4.24 -42.03 25.73
CA GLY A 305 5.43 -42.87 25.92
C GLY A 305 5.23 -44.13 26.77
N ASP A 306 4.02 -44.40 27.27
CA ASP A 306 3.69 -45.51 28.17
C ASP A 306 3.64 -46.88 27.45
N LEU A 307 4.74 -47.30 26.81
CA LEU A 307 4.98 -48.65 26.29
C LEU A 307 3.91 -49.25 25.34
N GLU A 308 2.92 -48.47 24.92
CA GLU A 308 1.90 -48.84 23.95
C GLU A 308 2.52 -48.78 22.55
N ARG A 309 3.11 -49.91 22.14
CA ARG A 309 3.60 -50.10 20.76
C ARG A 309 2.48 -49.83 19.75
N GLU A 310 2.87 -49.30 18.59
CA GLU A 310 2.04 -48.99 17.41
C GLU A 310 0.80 -49.89 17.29
N ARG A 311 -0.38 -49.26 17.21
CA ARG A 311 -1.66 -49.99 17.12
C ARG A 311 -2.48 -49.57 15.94
N ASN A 312 -3.07 -50.57 15.30
CA ASN A 312 -4.09 -50.38 14.30
C ASN A 312 -5.40 -49.92 14.96
N VAL A 313 -5.74 -48.65 14.78
CA VAL A 313 -6.93 -48.00 15.31
C VAL A 313 -7.90 -47.71 14.16
N PRO A 314 -9.16 -48.15 14.23
CA PRO A 314 -10.19 -47.79 13.25
C PRO A 314 -10.40 -46.28 13.18
N PHE A 315 -10.65 -45.73 11.99
CA PHE A 315 -10.87 -44.31 11.78
C PHE A 315 -12.03 -43.73 12.61
N SER A 316 -13.01 -44.56 12.99
CA SER A 316 -14.11 -44.16 13.88
C SER A 316 -13.67 -43.76 15.28
N TYR A 317 -12.45 -44.09 15.69
CA TYR A 317 -11.86 -43.75 16.98
C TYR A 317 -10.66 -42.82 16.86
N LEU A 318 -10.50 -42.19 15.69
CA LEU A 318 -9.51 -41.14 15.43
C LEU A 318 -10.25 -39.86 15.12
N ARG A 319 -9.76 -38.74 15.64
CA ARG A 319 -10.21 -37.40 15.27
C ARG A 319 -9.02 -36.46 15.16
N ARG A 320 -9.14 -35.45 14.31
CA ARG A 320 -8.17 -34.35 14.27
C ARG A 320 -8.29 -33.52 15.54
N ARG A 321 -7.16 -33.00 16.02
CA ARG A 321 -7.13 -32.18 17.22
C ARG A 321 -7.93 -30.89 16.98
N PRO A 322 -8.84 -30.49 17.88
CA PRO A 322 -9.66 -29.29 17.70
C PRO A 322 -8.82 -28.00 17.61
N ASP A 323 -7.64 -27.97 18.21
CA ASP A 323 -6.71 -26.83 18.17
C ASP A 323 -6.11 -26.62 16.76
N ASP A 324 -5.79 -27.70 16.05
CA ASP A 324 -5.20 -27.65 14.71
C ASP A 324 -6.24 -27.24 13.65
N GLU A 325 -7.51 -27.63 13.82
CA GLU A 325 -8.59 -27.15 12.95
C GLU A 325 -8.87 -25.66 13.14
N ARG A 326 -8.76 -25.14 14.37
CA ARG A 326 -8.92 -23.71 14.65
C ARG A 326 -7.75 -22.91 14.10
N ALA A 327 -6.52 -23.35 14.36
CA ALA A 327 -5.32 -22.71 13.83
C ALA A 327 -5.27 -22.74 12.29
N ALA A 328 -5.68 -23.85 11.65
CA ALA A 328 -5.76 -23.94 10.20
C ALA A 328 -6.85 -23.03 9.60
N ARG A 329 -8.01 -22.88 10.27
CA ARG A 329 -9.06 -21.93 9.84
C ARG A 329 -8.61 -20.48 10.01
N GLU A 330 -7.94 -20.15 11.11
CA GLU A 330 -7.41 -18.82 11.38
C GLU A 330 -6.27 -18.47 10.40
N ALA A 331 -5.37 -19.40 10.11
CA ALA A 331 -4.32 -19.25 9.11
C ALA A 331 -4.89 -19.12 7.68
N ALA A 332 -5.90 -19.91 7.31
CA ALA A 332 -6.59 -19.78 6.04
C ALA A 332 -7.33 -18.44 5.91
N SER A 333 -7.96 -17.97 7.00
CA SER A 333 -8.60 -16.65 7.05
C SER A 333 -7.57 -15.52 6.91
N CYS A 334 -6.42 -15.62 7.58
CA CYS A 334 -5.34 -14.66 7.47
C CYS A 334 -4.69 -14.67 6.07
N SER A 335 -4.47 -15.85 5.49
CA SER A 335 -3.99 -15.99 4.12
C SER A 335 -4.96 -15.37 3.13
N HIS A 336 -6.27 -15.59 3.29
CA HIS A 336 -7.28 -14.97 2.44
C HIS A 336 -7.28 -13.44 2.58
N LYS A 337 -7.26 -12.93 3.81
CA LYS A 337 -7.15 -11.48 4.08
C LYS A 337 -5.87 -10.88 3.51
N TYR A 338 -4.74 -11.59 3.60
CA TYR A 338 -3.45 -11.17 3.06
C TYR A 338 -3.45 -11.17 1.52
N THR A 339 -3.98 -12.21 0.88
CA THR A 339 -4.14 -12.25 -0.58
C THR A 339 -5.11 -11.17 -1.07
N SER A 340 -6.24 -10.96 -0.38
CA SER A 340 -7.15 -9.86 -0.66
C SER A 340 -6.49 -8.49 -0.49
N ALA A 341 -5.65 -8.30 0.54
CA ALA A 341 -4.91 -7.06 0.76
C ALA A 341 -3.82 -6.84 -0.29
N ILE A 342 -3.14 -7.89 -0.76
CA ILE A 342 -2.19 -7.82 -1.88
C ILE A 342 -2.93 -7.43 -3.16
N LEU A 343 -4.03 -8.11 -3.49
CA LEU A 343 -4.82 -7.78 -4.68
C LEU A 343 -5.39 -6.36 -4.58
N PHE A 344 -5.77 -5.92 -3.39
CA PHE A 344 -6.20 -4.54 -3.15
C PHE A 344 -5.05 -3.57 -3.42
N LYS A 345 -3.88 -3.77 -2.79
CA LYS A 345 -2.69 -2.93 -3.01
C LYS A 345 -2.25 -2.90 -4.48
N GLU A 346 -2.22 -4.04 -5.15
CA GLU A 346 -1.89 -4.15 -6.58
C GLU A 346 -2.94 -3.46 -7.45
N ARG A 347 -4.23 -3.53 -7.08
CA ARG A 347 -5.30 -2.76 -7.74
C ARG A 347 -5.08 -1.26 -7.59
N PHE A 348 -4.67 -0.76 -6.41
CA PHE A 348 -4.33 0.67 -6.24
C PHE A 348 -3.13 1.06 -7.10
N HIS A 349 -2.05 0.27 -7.10
CA HIS A 349 -0.90 0.58 -7.95
C HIS A 349 -1.22 0.53 -9.44
N ALA A 350 -2.06 -0.42 -9.87
CA ALA A 350 -2.55 -0.48 -11.25
C ALA A 350 -3.46 0.71 -11.58
N PHE A 351 -4.29 1.15 -10.64
CA PHE A 351 -5.12 2.35 -10.76
C PHE A 351 -4.26 3.62 -10.88
N ASP A 352 -3.27 3.79 -10.00
CA ASP A 352 -2.34 4.92 -10.03
C ASP A 352 -1.57 4.95 -11.37
N GLY A 353 -1.05 3.80 -11.81
CA GLY A 353 -0.36 3.69 -13.09
C GLY A 353 -1.27 3.95 -14.30
N PHE A 354 -2.53 3.50 -14.25
CA PHE A 354 -3.53 3.82 -15.27
C PHE A 354 -3.87 5.32 -15.29
N HIS A 355 -3.95 5.94 -14.12
CA HIS A 355 -4.26 7.36 -13.97
C HIS A 355 -3.19 8.25 -14.61
N ASP A 356 -1.91 7.95 -14.41
CA ASP A 356 -0.81 8.68 -15.05
C ASP A 356 -0.88 8.62 -16.58
N VAL A 357 -1.20 7.44 -17.12
CA VAL A 357 -1.41 7.24 -18.57
C VAL A 357 -2.61 8.05 -19.05
N LEU A 358 -3.68 8.10 -18.27
CA LEU A 358 -4.89 8.85 -18.60
C LEU A 358 -4.61 10.35 -18.67
N VAL A 359 -3.91 10.94 -17.70
CA VAL A 359 -3.52 12.36 -17.71
C VAL A 359 -2.66 12.69 -18.94
N ALA A 360 -1.70 11.82 -19.27
CA ALA A 360 -0.86 11.99 -20.46
C ALA A 360 -1.69 11.96 -21.76
N LEU A 361 -2.64 11.01 -21.85
CA LEU A 361 -3.57 10.90 -22.97
C LEU A 361 -4.43 12.18 -23.08
N MET A 362 -4.95 12.70 -21.97
CA MET A 362 -5.78 13.91 -21.94
C MET A 362 -5.02 15.14 -22.41
N ARG A 363 -3.77 15.32 -21.96
CA ARG A 363 -2.89 16.39 -22.41
C ARG A 363 -2.61 16.30 -23.91
N GLY A 364 -2.34 15.08 -24.40
CA GLY A 364 -2.10 14.81 -25.83
C GLY A 364 -3.32 15.13 -26.70
N THR A 365 -4.49 14.64 -26.31
CA THR A 365 -5.78 14.87 -26.99
C THR A 365 -6.14 16.35 -27.03
N THR A 366 -6.02 17.04 -25.89
CA THR A 366 -6.30 18.48 -25.80
C THR A 366 -5.36 19.28 -26.69
N GLY A 367 -4.06 18.97 -26.66
CA GLY A 367 -3.07 19.61 -27.54
C GLY A 367 -3.33 19.38 -29.03
N ALA A 368 -3.81 18.18 -29.41
CA ALA A 368 -4.19 17.89 -30.79
C ALA A 368 -5.39 18.74 -31.22
N LEU A 369 -6.43 18.84 -30.38
CA LEU A 369 -7.62 19.65 -30.66
C LEU A 369 -7.29 21.15 -30.78
N GLU A 370 -6.43 21.68 -29.90
CA GLU A 370 -5.99 23.07 -29.97
C GLU A 370 -5.28 23.38 -31.29
N ARG A 371 -4.41 22.48 -31.76
CA ARG A 371 -3.72 22.62 -33.06
C ARG A 371 -4.69 22.56 -34.24
N ILE A 372 -5.66 21.65 -34.21
CA ILE A 372 -6.71 21.56 -35.24
C ILE A 372 -7.54 22.86 -35.26
N GLY A 373 -7.93 23.36 -34.09
CA GLY A 373 -8.66 24.62 -33.95
C GLY A 373 -7.86 25.81 -34.49
N ALA A 374 -6.58 25.91 -34.15
CA ALA A 374 -5.68 26.95 -34.65
C ALA A 374 -5.54 26.90 -36.18
N TRP A 375 -5.33 25.71 -36.75
CA TRP A 375 -5.27 25.50 -38.18
C TRP A 375 -6.57 25.91 -38.90
N LYS A 376 -7.74 25.56 -38.35
CA LYS A 376 -9.05 25.99 -38.90
C LYS A 376 -9.20 27.51 -38.90
N LYS A 377 -8.86 28.17 -37.79
CA LYS A 377 -8.91 29.64 -37.68
C LYS A 377 -8.00 30.31 -38.71
N TYR A 378 -6.76 29.82 -38.83
CA TYR A 378 -5.80 30.31 -39.82
C TYR A 378 -6.32 30.13 -41.25
N SER A 379 -6.87 28.94 -41.55
CA SER A 379 -7.46 28.63 -42.86
C SER A 379 -8.68 29.49 -43.19
N ALA A 380 -9.52 29.82 -42.21
CA ALA A 380 -10.64 30.74 -42.40
C ALA A 380 -10.16 32.18 -42.68
N SER A 381 -9.15 32.66 -41.96
CA SER A 381 -8.54 33.97 -42.19
C SER A 381 -7.93 34.09 -43.59
N LEU A 382 -7.29 33.02 -44.09
CA LEU A 382 -6.78 32.94 -45.45
C LEU A 382 -7.89 33.04 -46.50
N ARG A 383 -9.03 32.35 -46.30
CA ARG A 383 -10.18 32.44 -47.22
C ARG A 383 -10.79 33.84 -47.30
N SER A 384 -10.76 34.59 -46.19
CA SER A 384 -11.24 35.98 -46.16
C SER A 384 -10.29 36.96 -46.87
N SER A 385 -9.01 36.63 -46.97
CA SER A 385 -7.99 37.45 -47.64
C SER A 385 -7.95 37.14 -49.15
N ARG A 386 -8.84 37.77 -49.92
CA ARG A 386 -9.04 37.54 -51.38
C ARG A 386 -7.83 37.84 -52.31
N LYS A 387 -6.64 38.19 -51.81
CA LYS A 387 -5.60 38.85 -52.62
C LYS A 387 -4.28 38.11 -52.86
N THR A 388 -4.10 36.88 -52.37
CA THR A 388 -2.83 36.15 -52.55
C THR A 388 -3.03 34.91 -53.42
N THR A 389 -2.59 35.00 -54.67
CA THR A 389 -2.50 33.93 -55.69
C THR A 389 -1.39 32.90 -55.38
N CYS A 390 -1.00 32.75 -54.11
CA CYS A 390 -0.02 31.73 -53.76
C CYS A 390 -0.75 30.38 -53.82
N GLU A 391 -0.35 29.53 -54.76
CA GLU A 391 -0.68 28.11 -54.86
C GLU A 391 -0.12 27.36 -53.63
N GLN A 392 -0.58 27.70 -52.44
CA GLN A 392 -0.39 26.86 -51.27
C GLN A 392 -1.35 25.71 -51.43
N HIS A 393 -0.80 24.53 -51.72
CA HIS A 393 -1.51 23.25 -51.63
C HIS A 393 -2.26 23.23 -50.29
N ALA A 394 -3.56 23.49 -50.32
CA ALA A 394 -4.40 23.40 -49.15
C ALA A 394 -4.24 21.98 -48.65
N PHE A 395 -3.75 21.83 -47.42
CA PHE A 395 -3.89 20.57 -46.71
C PHE A 395 -5.39 20.30 -46.61
N VAL A 396 -5.91 19.47 -47.52
CA VAL A 396 -7.33 19.11 -47.55
C VAL A 396 -7.54 18.08 -46.46
N TRP A 397 -7.73 18.57 -45.24
CA TRP A 397 -8.22 17.75 -44.15
C TRP A 397 -9.69 17.46 -44.41
N ASN A 398 -10.00 16.29 -44.96
CA ASN A 398 -11.37 15.76 -45.07
C ASN A 398 -12.00 15.44 -43.70
N GLY A 399 -11.31 15.72 -42.59
CA GLY A 399 -11.59 15.14 -41.28
C GLY A 399 -12.70 15.83 -40.49
N SER A 400 -13.89 15.89 -41.07
CA SER A 400 -15.15 15.91 -40.30
C SER A 400 -15.32 14.66 -39.43
N ASN A 401 -14.47 13.63 -39.58
CA ASN A 401 -14.50 12.44 -38.75
C ASN A 401 -13.54 12.46 -37.55
N PHE A 402 -12.49 13.29 -37.50
CA PHE A 402 -11.54 13.19 -36.38
C PHE A 402 -12.20 13.55 -35.04
N VAL A 403 -12.98 14.62 -35.01
CA VAL A 403 -13.70 15.04 -33.79
C VAL A 403 -14.71 13.99 -33.35
N LEU A 404 -15.41 13.36 -34.32
CA LEU A 404 -16.37 12.29 -34.05
C LEU A 404 -15.70 11.00 -33.58
N THR A 405 -14.64 10.58 -34.26
CA THR A 405 -13.80 9.45 -33.86
C THR A 405 -13.20 9.69 -32.49
N LEU A 406 -12.75 10.91 -32.19
CA LEU A 406 -12.20 11.25 -30.89
C LEU A 406 -13.26 11.14 -29.80
N SER A 407 -14.46 11.69 -30.03
CA SER A 407 -15.55 11.66 -29.04
C SER A 407 -15.92 10.25 -28.59
N ARG A 408 -15.72 9.25 -29.46
CA ARG A 408 -15.99 7.83 -29.20
C ARG A 408 -14.74 6.99 -28.95
N SER A 409 -13.55 7.60 -29.02
CA SER A 409 -12.30 6.85 -29.00
C SER A 409 -12.04 6.17 -27.65
N LEU A 410 -12.69 6.63 -26.59
CA LEU A 410 -12.60 6.05 -25.25
C LEU A 410 -13.81 5.21 -24.85
N ASP A 411 -14.82 5.05 -25.71
CA ASP A 411 -16.03 4.27 -25.38
C ASP A 411 -15.69 2.80 -25.05
N PHE A 412 -14.57 2.27 -25.56
CA PHE A 412 -14.11 0.92 -25.21
C PHE A 412 -13.77 0.76 -23.72
N LEU A 413 -13.47 1.86 -23.02
CA LEU A 413 -13.24 1.85 -21.57
C LEU A 413 -14.51 1.45 -20.82
N ALA A 414 -15.71 1.77 -21.34
CA ALA A 414 -16.98 1.33 -20.78
C ALA A 414 -17.15 -0.21 -20.84
N SER A 415 -16.43 -0.90 -21.73
CA SER A 415 -16.43 -2.37 -21.80
C SER A 415 -15.45 -3.03 -20.84
N ASN A 416 -14.62 -2.25 -20.13
CA ASN A 416 -13.65 -2.77 -19.18
C ASN A 416 -14.29 -2.85 -17.79
N ARG A 417 -14.57 -4.07 -17.33
CA ARG A 417 -15.27 -4.31 -16.06
C ARG A 417 -14.51 -3.75 -14.87
N GLU A 418 -13.19 -3.86 -14.85
CA GLU A 418 -12.35 -3.41 -13.76
C GLU A 418 -12.39 -1.87 -13.63
N LEU A 419 -12.40 -1.16 -14.76
CA LEU A 419 -12.55 0.30 -14.76
C LEU A 419 -13.94 0.74 -14.30
N VAL A 420 -14.99 0.05 -14.74
CA VAL A 420 -16.36 0.29 -14.28
C VAL A 420 -16.49 0.02 -12.78
N GLU A 421 -15.88 -1.05 -12.26
CA GLU A 421 -15.84 -1.34 -10.83
C GLU A 421 -15.13 -0.24 -10.03
N TRP A 422 -14.08 0.38 -10.58
CA TRP A 422 -13.34 1.45 -9.90
C TRP A 422 -14.06 2.80 -9.89
N TYR A 423 -14.63 3.22 -11.01
CA TYR A 423 -15.28 4.54 -11.13
C TYR A 423 -16.77 4.51 -10.78
N GLY A 424 -17.36 3.31 -10.70
CA GLY A 424 -18.79 3.08 -10.48
C GLY A 424 -19.58 3.06 -11.79
N ASP A 425 -20.71 2.35 -11.76
CA ASP A 425 -21.62 2.20 -12.91
C ASP A 425 -22.24 3.54 -13.37
N GLU A 426 -22.25 4.55 -12.49
CA GLU A 426 -22.77 5.90 -12.74
C GLU A 426 -21.79 6.79 -13.53
N PHE A 427 -20.50 6.41 -13.65
CA PHE A 427 -19.52 7.24 -14.33
C PHE A 427 -19.75 7.19 -15.85
N PRO A 428 -19.95 8.34 -16.52
CA PRO A 428 -20.26 8.35 -17.95
C PRO A 428 -18.97 8.11 -18.77
N LEU A 429 -18.61 6.85 -18.99
CA LEU A 429 -17.44 6.48 -19.80
C LEU A 429 -17.67 6.68 -21.31
N GLU A 430 -18.91 6.59 -21.75
CA GLU A 430 -19.30 6.80 -23.15
C GLU A 430 -19.35 8.29 -23.50
N MET A 431 -18.87 8.65 -24.70
CA MET A 431 -18.88 10.04 -25.18
C MET A 431 -18.17 11.03 -24.23
N ASN A 432 -17.23 10.53 -23.44
CA ASN A 432 -16.46 11.28 -22.47
C ASN A 432 -14.96 11.14 -22.73
N PRO A 433 -14.47 11.71 -23.85
CA PRO A 433 -13.06 11.60 -24.24
C PRO A 433 -12.11 12.30 -23.26
N PHE A 434 -12.65 13.03 -22.28
CA PHE A 434 -11.90 13.76 -21.26
C PHE A 434 -11.97 13.15 -19.85
N MET A 435 -12.77 12.08 -19.68
CA MET A 435 -13.02 11.43 -18.38
C MET A 435 -13.45 12.42 -17.29
N LEU A 436 -14.35 13.35 -17.64
CA LEU A 436 -14.88 14.35 -16.72
C LEU A 436 -16.11 13.81 -15.98
N SER A 437 -16.51 14.52 -14.93
CA SER A 437 -17.76 14.24 -14.21
C SER A 437 -19.04 14.35 -15.05
N LYS A 438 -18.97 15.04 -16.19
CA LYS A 438 -20.08 15.19 -17.14
C LYS A 438 -19.65 14.72 -18.52
N SER A 439 -20.53 14.03 -19.22
CA SER A 439 -20.28 13.67 -20.62
C SER A 439 -20.33 14.92 -21.52
N LEU A 440 -19.84 14.79 -22.76
CA LEU A 440 -20.00 15.87 -23.75
C LEU A 440 -21.48 16.17 -24.07
N VAL A 441 -22.38 15.20 -23.88
CA VAL A 441 -23.82 15.36 -24.10
C VAL A 441 -24.41 16.28 -23.03
N ASP A 442 -24.12 16.01 -21.76
CA ASP A 442 -24.60 16.80 -20.63
C ASP A 442 -24.09 18.24 -20.70
N ARG A 443 -22.82 18.41 -21.12
CA ARG A 443 -22.23 19.73 -21.34
C ARG A 443 -22.86 20.48 -22.50
N ALA A 444 -23.25 19.79 -23.58
CA ALA A 444 -23.96 20.40 -24.70
C ALA A 444 -25.36 20.88 -24.29
N GLU A 445 -26.04 20.12 -23.44
CA GLU A 445 -27.31 20.51 -22.83
C GLU A 445 -27.17 21.73 -21.91
N ASP A 446 -26.18 21.73 -21.01
CA ASP A 446 -25.91 22.86 -20.11
C ASP A 446 -25.59 24.16 -20.89
N MET A 447 -25.04 24.06 -22.11
CA MET A 447 -24.84 25.20 -23.02
C MET A 447 -26.10 25.62 -23.81
N GLY A 448 -27.24 24.94 -23.61
CA GLY A 448 -28.49 25.20 -24.31
C GLY A 448 -28.49 24.76 -25.78
N LEU A 449 -27.54 23.91 -26.18
CA LEU A 449 -27.44 23.39 -27.56
C LEU A 449 -28.31 22.14 -27.76
N LEU A 450 -28.67 21.47 -26.67
CA LEU A 450 -29.62 20.37 -26.61
C LEU A 450 -30.78 20.73 -25.67
N ARG A 451 -31.99 20.29 -26.00
CA ARG A 451 -33.15 20.35 -25.11
C ARG A 451 -33.53 18.93 -24.72
N LEU A 452 -32.86 18.38 -23.71
CA LEU A 452 -33.32 17.15 -23.07
C LEU A 452 -34.21 17.54 -21.88
N HIS A 453 -35.15 16.66 -21.52
CA HIS A 453 -36.02 16.90 -20.37
C HIS A 453 -35.23 16.57 -19.11
N LYS A 454 -34.76 17.59 -18.41
CA LYS A 454 -34.01 17.43 -17.16
C LYS A 454 -34.99 17.23 -15.99
N ASN A 455 -34.74 16.22 -15.18
CA ASN A 455 -35.38 16.11 -13.86
C ASN A 455 -34.61 17.04 -12.91
N ASP A 456 -35.29 18.01 -12.31
CA ASP A 456 -34.71 19.10 -11.50
C ASP A 456 -34.14 18.66 -10.12
N SER A 457 -33.70 17.40 -9.93
CA SER A 457 -33.37 16.88 -8.59
C SER A 457 -31.90 16.71 -8.25
N ASP A 458 -30.95 17.08 -9.11
CA ASP A 458 -29.53 16.81 -8.85
C ASP A 458 -28.85 17.95 -8.07
N GLU A 459 -28.88 17.80 -6.75
CA GLU A 459 -28.08 18.58 -5.81
C GLU A 459 -26.59 18.27 -6.04
N VAL A 460 -25.76 19.31 -6.19
CA VAL A 460 -24.32 19.17 -6.52
C VAL A 460 -23.58 18.61 -5.31
N ALA A 461 -23.51 17.29 -5.21
CA ALA A 461 -22.64 16.62 -4.26
C ALA A 461 -21.17 17.01 -4.52
N ALA A 462 -20.39 17.20 -3.46
CA ALA A 462 -18.96 17.47 -3.59
C ALA A 462 -18.29 16.33 -4.37
N MET A 463 -17.53 16.69 -5.42
CA MET A 463 -16.82 15.71 -6.24
C MET A 463 -15.86 14.89 -5.38
N PRO A 464 -15.91 13.54 -5.44
CA PRO A 464 -14.99 12.71 -4.68
C PRO A 464 -13.54 12.93 -5.10
N THR A 465 -12.60 12.78 -4.16
CA THR A 465 -11.15 12.96 -4.43
C THR A 465 -10.55 11.89 -5.35
N TRP A 466 -11.29 10.80 -5.62
CA TRP A 466 -10.87 9.73 -6.53
C TRP A 466 -11.32 9.97 -7.99
N TRP A 467 -12.02 11.06 -8.26
CA TRP A 467 -12.46 11.41 -9.61
C TRP A 467 -11.27 11.88 -10.46
N PRO A 468 -11.15 11.49 -11.76
CA PRO A 468 -9.99 11.86 -12.58
C PRO A 468 -9.76 13.38 -12.63
N GLU A 469 -10.87 14.12 -12.71
CA GLU A 469 -10.90 15.58 -12.76
C GLU A 469 -10.28 16.25 -11.53
N ALA A 470 -10.29 15.61 -10.35
CA ALA A 470 -9.69 16.16 -9.13
C ALA A 470 -8.15 16.27 -9.19
N HIS A 471 -7.52 15.57 -10.13
CA HIS A 471 -6.07 15.54 -10.32
C HIS A 471 -5.58 16.42 -11.47
N TYR A 472 -6.49 17.04 -12.22
CA TYR A 472 -6.12 17.94 -13.29
C TYR A 472 -5.75 19.30 -12.71
N ASP A 473 -4.61 19.85 -13.15
CA ASP A 473 -4.24 21.21 -12.80
C ASP A 473 -5.21 22.24 -13.42
N ASP A 474 -5.35 23.42 -12.80
CA ASP A 474 -6.29 24.48 -13.25
C ASP A 474 -6.06 24.90 -14.71
N GLU A 475 -4.80 24.86 -15.16
CA GLU A 475 -4.43 25.18 -16.54
C GLU A 475 -4.99 24.13 -17.51
N LEU A 476 -4.81 22.85 -17.19
CA LEU A 476 -5.33 21.72 -17.96
C LEU A 476 -6.86 21.74 -17.99
N LEU A 477 -7.52 21.99 -16.86
CA LEU A 477 -8.97 22.14 -16.79
C LEU A 477 -9.47 23.25 -17.72
N ALA A 478 -8.81 24.42 -17.71
CA ALA A 478 -9.15 25.52 -18.60
C ALA A 478 -8.93 25.17 -20.09
N ARG A 479 -7.91 24.37 -20.41
CA ARG A 479 -7.65 23.87 -21.77
C ARG A 479 -8.69 22.85 -22.21
N ILE A 480 -9.05 21.91 -21.34
CA ILE A 480 -10.09 20.91 -21.57
C ILE A 480 -11.42 21.61 -21.85
N ALA A 481 -11.83 22.58 -21.03
CA ALA A 481 -13.08 23.32 -21.23
C ALA A 481 -13.17 24.01 -22.61
N ARG A 482 -12.04 24.56 -23.10
CA ARG A 482 -11.95 25.13 -24.47
C ARG A 482 -12.05 24.05 -25.54
N ALA A 483 -11.41 22.90 -25.32
CA ALA A 483 -11.44 21.76 -26.23
C ALA A 483 -12.85 21.14 -26.30
N GLU A 484 -13.53 20.96 -25.16
CA GLU A 484 -14.93 20.53 -25.09
C GLU A 484 -15.85 21.45 -25.89
N THR A 485 -15.74 22.77 -25.66
CA THR A 485 -16.55 23.77 -26.39
C THR A 485 -16.32 23.65 -27.90
N PHE A 486 -15.07 23.41 -28.31
CA PHE A 486 -14.74 23.21 -29.72
C PHE A 486 -15.35 21.91 -30.28
N VAL A 487 -15.19 20.79 -29.57
CA VAL A 487 -15.74 19.48 -29.95
C VAL A 487 -17.27 19.55 -30.08
N ILE A 488 -17.94 20.10 -29.08
CA ILE A 488 -19.41 20.19 -29.06
C ILE A 488 -19.92 21.03 -30.23
N ARG A 489 -19.31 22.18 -30.52
CA ARG A 489 -19.69 23.01 -31.68
C ARG A 489 -19.55 22.25 -33.00
N GLU A 490 -18.49 21.48 -33.16
CA GLU A 490 -18.24 20.67 -34.35
C GLU A 490 -19.24 19.52 -34.47
N MET A 491 -19.60 18.87 -33.36
CA MET A 491 -20.62 17.81 -33.33
C MET A 491 -22.02 18.35 -33.67
N VAL A 492 -22.38 19.53 -33.15
CA VAL A 492 -23.63 20.22 -33.52
C VAL A 492 -23.63 20.57 -35.01
N ALA A 493 -22.53 21.14 -35.52
CA ALA A 493 -22.41 21.49 -36.93
C ALA A 493 -22.48 20.25 -37.86
N ALA A 494 -22.02 19.09 -37.37
CA ALA A 494 -22.11 17.81 -38.06
C ALA A 494 -23.48 17.12 -37.92
N GLY A 495 -24.42 17.69 -37.17
CA GLY A 495 -25.76 17.13 -36.98
C GLY A 495 -25.82 15.90 -36.08
N VAL A 496 -24.78 15.62 -35.29
CA VAL A 496 -24.73 14.43 -34.40
C VAL A 496 -25.75 14.54 -33.27
N PHE A 497 -26.03 15.75 -32.84
CA PHE A 497 -26.96 16.08 -31.78
C PHE A 497 -28.34 16.49 -32.31
N ALA A 498 -28.73 16.05 -33.51
CA ALA A 498 -30.03 16.38 -34.08
C ALA A 498 -31.13 16.01 -33.07
N PRO A 499 -32.04 16.94 -32.71
CA PRO A 499 -33.14 16.62 -31.83
C PRO A 499 -33.91 15.49 -32.49
N SER A 500 -34.14 14.39 -31.75
CA SER A 500 -35.04 13.35 -32.23
C SER A 500 -36.37 14.04 -32.49
N GLU A 501 -36.76 14.20 -33.76
CA GLU A 501 -38.11 14.63 -34.08
C GLU A 501 -39.04 13.67 -33.35
N SER A 502 -39.76 14.20 -32.36
CA SER A 502 -40.68 13.47 -31.51
C SER A 502 -41.59 12.63 -32.39
N ARG A 503 -41.40 11.30 -32.37
CA ARG A 503 -42.30 10.32 -32.96
C ARG A 503 -43.48 10.08 -32.04
#